data_AF-T1JV87-F1
#
_entry.id   AF-T1JV87-F1
#
_cell.length_a   1.000
_cell.length_b   1.000
_cell.length_c   1.000
_cell.angle_alpha   90.00
_cell.angle_beta   90.00
_cell.angle_gamma   90.00
#
_symmetry.space_group_name_H-M   'P 1'
#
loop_
_entity.id
_entity.type
_entity.pdbx_description
1 polymer ?
#
loop_
_entity_poly.entity_id
_entity_poly.type
_entity_poly.pdbx_seq_one_letter_code
_entity_poly.pdbx_strand_id
1 'polypeptide(L)'
;MASSGHEVMKDGGFGPFFDLTVPDPTYILPSVTALTLFCIMKIGVEFGAITAQTTVSPIQNLLKKGSMFAVPLVIFYATTKMPAAIGLYWATSNSISILQSLIMLNPKVRAALKIPPTIPKAKGEKRGIFNAVTQSWTDIKGAWKTTLQDRAARKISNEYLNQFERSGVGPLRKTYDYDPTRKNTKRKS
;
A
#
# COMPACT_ATOMS: atom_id res chain seq x y z
N MET A 1 21.34 -0.71 41.77
CA MET A 1 20.59 0.57 41.65
C MET A 1 19.69 0.56 40.41
N ALA A 2 18.77 -0.41 40.28
CA ALA A 2 17.94 -0.58 39.08
C ALA A 2 16.43 -0.71 39.39
N SER A 3 16.00 -0.52 40.64
CA SER A 3 14.58 -0.60 41.03
C SER A 3 13.87 0.76 41.02
N SER A 4 14.60 1.87 40.88
CA SER A 4 14.04 3.22 40.98
C SER A 4 13.22 3.65 39.75
N GLY A 5 13.40 2.99 38.60
CA GLY A 5 12.72 3.38 37.35
C GLY A 5 11.19 3.29 37.40
N HIS A 6 10.65 2.31 38.12
CA HIS A 6 9.20 2.15 38.29
C HIS A 6 8.57 3.20 39.21
N GLU A 7 9.34 3.71 40.18
CA GLU A 7 8.87 4.69 41.16
C GLU A 7 8.80 6.08 40.52
N VAL A 8 9.78 6.45 39.68
CA VAL A 8 9.75 7.73 38.94
C VAL A 8 8.58 7.80 37.95
N MET A 9 8.10 6.67 37.43
CA MET A 9 6.92 6.66 36.55
C MET A 9 5.59 6.78 37.31
N LYS A 10 5.59 6.51 38.62
CA LYS A 10 4.41 6.66 39.50
C LYS A 10 4.26 8.08 40.05
N ASP A 11 5.37 8.79 40.24
CA ASP A 11 5.38 10.14 40.82
C ASP A 11 5.84 11.24 39.83
N GLY A 12 6.41 10.87 38.68
CA GLY A 12 6.98 11.78 37.68
C GLY A 12 6.02 12.30 36.63
N GLY A 13 4.71 12.22 36.89
CA GLY A 13 3.67 12.71 36.00
C GLY A 13 3.63 14.22 35.82
N PHE A 14 3.09 14.68 34.68
CA PHE A 14 2.88 16.11 34.38
C PHE A 14 1.39 16.40 34.21
N GLY A 15 0.81 17.24 35.08
CA GLY A 15 -0.63 17.58 35.04
C GLY A 15 -1.52 16.51 35.72
N PRO A 16 -2.70 16.15 35.19
CA PRO A 16 -3.61 15.18 35.82
C PRO A 16 -3.12 13.71 35.74
N PHE A 17 -1.96 13.45 35.14
CA PHE A 17 -1.43 12.13 34.83
C PHE A 17 -0.28 11.79 35.78
N PHE A 18 -0.56 11.64 37.07
CA PHE A 18 0.47 11.38 38.08
C PHE A 18 1.08 9.98 37.96
N ASP A 19 0.27 8.95 37.70
CA ASP A 19 0.74 7.58 37.51
C ASP A 19 0.75 7.18 36.02
N LEU A 20 1.94 7.07 35.43
CA LEU A 20 2.12 6.67 34.03
C LEU A 20 2.11 5.14 33.84
N THR A 21 2.11 4.37 34.92
CA THR A 21 2.16 2.90 34.88
C THR A 21 0.78 2.26 34.75
N VAL A 22 -0.27 3.02 35.04
CA VAL A 22 -1.68 2.60 34.97
C VAL A 22 -2.32 3.15 33.69
N PRO A 23 -3.34 2.49 33.12
CA PRO A 23 -4.13 3.06 32.03
C PRO A 23 -4.76 4.40 32.43
N ASP A 24 -4.79 5.37 31.52
CA ASP A 24 -5.30 6.72 31.80
C ASP A 24 -6.80 6.68 32.21
N PRO A 25 -7.14 7.01 33.47
CA PRO A 25 -8.51 6.97 33.96
C PRO A 25 -9.37 8.10 33.39
N THR A 26 -8.74 9.17 32.87
CA THR A 26 -9.44 10.34 32.32
C THR A 26 -9.74 10.22 30.83
N TYR A 27 -9.17 9.22 30.14
CA TYR A 27 -9.24 9.03 28.69
C TYR A 27 -8.76 10.24 27.85
N ILE A 28 -8.08 11.21 28.46
CA ILE A 28 -7.59 12.41 27.79
C ILE A 28 -6.41 12.04 26.89
N LEU A 29 -5.45 11.25 27.36
CA LEU A 29 -4.30 10.81 26.56
C LEU A 29 -4.72 10.00 25.33
N PRO A 30 -5.53 8.94 25.45
CA PRO A 30 -6.06 8.21 24.30
C PRO A 30 -6.79 9.11 23.31
N SER A 31 -7.54 10.11 23.79
CA SER A 31 -8.24 11.06 22.92
C SER A 31 -7.27 11.95 22.15
N VAL A 32 -6.26 12.49 22.82
CA VAL A 32 -5.23 13.35 22.21
C VAL A 32 -4.38 12.56 21.22
N THR A 33 -4.00 11.32 21.53
CA THR A 33 -3.24 10.47 20.58
C THR A 33 -4.05 10.17 19.32
N ALA A 34 -5.32 9.81 19.46
CA ALA A 34 -6.21 9.59 18.33
C ALA A 34 -6.43 10.86 17.49
N LEU A 35 -6.62 12.01 18.14
CA LEU A 35 -6.81 13.30 17.47
C LEU A 35 -5.53 13.74 16.72
N THR A 36 -4.37 13.63 17.34
CA THR A 36 -3.08 13.96 16.71
C THR A 36 -2.80 13.05 15.52
N LEU A 37 -3.09 11.74 15.64
CA LEU A 37 -2.98 10.81 14.51
C LEU A 37 -3.93 11.17 13.37
N PHE A 38 -5.17 11.55 13.69
CA PHE A 38 -6.12 12.05 12.69
C PHE A 38 -5.60 13.31 11.98
N CYS A 39 -4.97 14.23 12.71
CA CYS A 39 -4.32 15.41 12.14
C CYS A 39 -3.17 15.06 11.19
N ILE A 40 -2.30 14.11 11.57
CA ILE A 40 -1.22 13.62 10.69
C ILE A 40 -1.80 13.04 9.40
N MET A 41 -2.87 12.24 9.50
CA MET A 41 -3.56 11.68 8.34
C MET A 41 -4.19 12.76 7.45
N LYS A 42 -4.71 13.86 8.04
CA LYS A 42 -5.23 15.03 7.29
C LYS A 42 -4.14 15.76 6.54
N ILE A 43 -3.00 16.02 7.20
CA ILE A 43 -1.85 16.70 6.62
C ILE A 43 -1.27 15.85 5.49
N GLY A 44 -1.30 14.52 5.64
CA GLY A 44 -1.06 13.58 4.55
C GLY A 44 0.36 13.59 4.00
N VAL A 45 1.30 14.26 4.68
CA VAL A 45 2.73 14.28 4.32
C VAL A 45 3.35 12.91 4.61
N GLU A 46 3.06 12.32 5.78
CA GLU A 46 3.58 11.01 6.18
C GLU A 46 2.65 9.86 5.76
N PHE A 47 1.35 9.94 6.07
CA PHE A 47 0.38 8.90 5.74
C PHE A 47 -0.02 8.86 4.26
N GLY A 48 0.16 9.98 3.56
CA GLY A 48 -0.09 10.06 2.13
C GLY A 48 0.90 9.22 1.34
N ALA A 49 2.16 9.10 1.74
CA ALA A 49 3.15 8.25 1.07
C ALA A 49 2.74 6.77 1.10
N ILE A 50 2.22 6.30 2.24
CA ILE A 50 1.74 4.92 2.43
C ILE A 50 0.50 4.61 1.57
N THR A 51 -0.35 5.62 1.28
CA THR A 51 -1.57 5.45 0.46
C THR A 51 -1.49 6.01 -0.96
N ALA A 52 -0.41 6.69 -1.36
CA ALA A 52 -0.29 7.35 -2.67
C ALA A 52 0.46 6.53 -3.71
N GLN A 53 1.10 5.42 -3.32
CA GLN A 53 1.87 4.59 -4.26
C GLN A 53 1.02 3.69 -5.16
N THR A 54 -0.31 3.73 -5.08
CA THR A 54 -1.18 2.88 -5.90
C THR A 54 -2.17 3.72 -6.69
N THR A 55 -2.23 3.46 -7.99
CA THR A 55 -3.18 4.03 -8.96
C THR A 55 -4.60 3.99 -8.39
N VAL A 56 -5.16 5.16 -8.07
CA VAL A 56 -6.39 5.33 -7.30
C VAL A 56 -7.62 4.75 -8.00
N SER A 57 -7.90 3.48 -7.76
CA SER A 57 -9.21 2.90 -8.00
C SER A 57 -10.25 3.56 -7.08
N PRO A 58 -11.51 3.75 -7.52
CA PRO A 58 -12.61 4.17 -6.67
C PRO A 58 -12.75 3.41 -5.35
N ILE A 59 -12.46 2.10 -5.36
CA ILE A 59 -12.49 1.24 -4.17
C ILE A 59 -11.41 1.68 -3.17
N GLN A 60 -10.21 2.00 -3.65
CA GLN A 60 -9.12 2.48 -2.80
C GLN A 60 -9.41 3.86 -2.20
N ASN A 61 -10.10 4.73 -2.93
CA ASN A 61 -10.55 6.02 -2.38
C ASN A 61 -11.58 5.85 -1.25
N LEU A 62 -12.46 4.84 -1.35
CA LEU A 62 -13.38 4.52 -0.26
C LEU A 62 -12.65 3.95 0.95
N LEU A 63 -11.74 3.00 0.73
CA LEU A 63 -10.92 2.41 1.79
C LEU A 63 -10.06 3.46 2.49
N LYS A 64 -9.47 4.41 1.75
CA LYS A 64 -8.70 5.52 2.30
C LYS A 64 -9.54 6.47 3.16
N LYS A 65 -10.78 6.75 2.73
CA LYS A 65 -11.71 7.57 3.52
C LYS A 65 -12.17 6.83 4.78
N GLY A 66 -12.44 5.53 4.69
CA GLY A 66 -12.80 4.70 5.83
C GLY A 66 -11.67 4.56 6.84
N SER A 67 -10.44 4.29 6.36
CA SER A 67 -9.26 4.12 7.21
C SER A 67 -8.91 5.41 7.97
N MET A 68 -9.21 6.58 7.40
CA MET A 68 -9.02 7.87 8.05
C MET A 68 -9.76 7.99 9.39
N PHE A 69 -10.89 7.33 9.56
CA PHE A 69 -11.65 7.31 10.80
C PHE A 69 -11.43 6.02 11.59
N ALA A 70 -11.32 4.87 10.91
CA ALA A 70 -11.12 3.59 11.57
C ALA A 70 -9.78 3.51 12.33
N VAL A 71 -8.69 4.03 11.75
CA VAL A 71 -7.36 3.95 12.37
C VAL A 71 -7.28 4.71 13.69
N PRO A 72 -7.68 6.00 13.78
CA PRO A 72 -7.72 6.72 15.06
C PRO A 72 -8.62 6.07 16.11
N LEU A 73 -9.76 5.48 15.70
CA LEU A 73 -10.67 4.80 16.63
C LEU A 73 -10.06 3.50 17.20
N VAL A 74 -9.38 2.72 16.37
CA VAL A 74 -8.68 1.52 16.82
C VAL A 74 -7.54 1.89 17.77
N ILE A 75 -6.78 2.94 17.44
CA ILE A 75 -5.69 3.43 18.30
C ILE A 75 -6.24 3.97 19.62
N PHE A 76 -7.36 4.70 19.60
CA PHE A 76 -8.04 5.14 20.82
C PHE A 76 -8.35 3.95 21.72
N TYR A 77 -9.07 2.94 21.19
CA TYR A 77 -9.43 1.74 21.94
C TYR A 77 -8.21 0.98 22.47
N ALA A 78 -7.19 0.79 21.64
CA ALA A 78 -5.95 0.12 22.05
C ALA A 78 -5.24 0.87 23.19
N THR A 79 -5.17 2.20 23.09
CA THR A 79 -4.50 3.04 24.10
C THR A 79 -5.23 3.01 25.45
N THR A 80 -6.56 2.83 25.47
CA THR A 80 -7.32 2.68 26.73
C THR A 80 -6.95 1.44 27.55
N LYS A 81 -6.33 0.43 26.93
CA LYS A 81 -5.93 -0.82 27.58
C LYS A 81 -4.44 -0.85 27.94
N MET A 82 -3.69 0.16 27.53
CA MET A 82 -2.24 0.25 27.73
C MET A 82 -1.90 1.26 28.85
N PRO A 83 -0.75 1.10 29.52
CA PRO A 83 -0.21 2.11 30.42
C PRO A 83 -0.14 3.50 29.79
N ALA A 84 -0.47 4.54 30.56
CA ALA A 84 -0.49 5.92 30.11
C ALA A 84 0.86 6.40 29.53
N ALA A 85 1.99 5.82 29.97
CA ALA A 85 3.32 6.08 29.41
C ALA A 85 3.38 5.90 27.88
N ILE A 86 2.75 4.85 27.35
CA ILE A 86 2.73 4.56 25.90
C ILE A 86 1.88 5.59 25.17
N GLY A 87 0.74 5.98 25.77
CA GLY A 87 -0.10 7.06 25.25
C GLY A 87 0.65 8.39 25.18
N LEU A 88 1.41 8.74 26.22
CA LEU A 88 2.20 9.97 26.25
C LEU A 88 3.31 9.97 25.20
N TYR A 89 3.99 8.84 25.05
CA TYR A 89 4.99 8.63 24.01
C TYR A 89 4.38 8.82 22.60
N TRP A 90 3.23 8.22 22.33
CA TRP A 90 2.54 8.43 21.05
C TRP A 90 2.07 9.85 20.85
N ALA A 91 1.56 10.52 21.89
CA ALA A 91 1.09 11.89 21.79
C ALA A 91 2.24 12.85 21.47
N THR A 92 3.38 12.69 22.15
CA THR A 92 4.58 13.51 21.93
C THR A 92 5.21 13.25 20.58
N SER A 93 5.39 11.98 20.19
CA SER A 93 5.90 11.60 18.86
C SER A 93 5.03 12.18 17.73
N ASN A 94 3.70 11.99 17.82
CA ASN A 94 2.77 12.54 16.84
C ASN A 94 2.83 14.07 16.78
N SER A 95 2.98 14.75 17.92
CA SER A 95 3.08 16.21 17.99
C SER A 95 4.33 16.73 17.27
N ILE A 96 5.46 16.03 17.42
CA ILE A 96 6.71 16.35 16.72
C ILE A 96 6.54 16.14 15.21
N SER A 97 5.94 15.03 14.78
CA SER A 97 5.62 14.77 13.37
C SER A 97 4.72 15.85 12.75
N ILE A 98 3.71 16.31 13.49
CA ILE A 98 2.85 17.44 13.06
C ILE A 98 3.69 18.69 12.90
N LEU A 99 4.51 19.04 13.90
CA LEU A 99 5.35 20.23 13.87
C LEU A 99 6.31 20.20 12.68
N GLN A 100 7.02 19.07 12.48
CA GLN A 100 7.89 18.85 11.32
C GLN A 100 7.12 19.04 10.02
N SER A 101 5.92 18.43 9.91
CA SER A 101 5.09 18.53 8.71
C SER A 101 4.65 19.97 8.43
N LEU A 102 4.28 20.73 9.46
CA LEU A 102 3.88 22.15 9.33
C LEU A 102 5.05 23.02 8.87
N ILE A 103 6.26 22.78 9.41
CA ILE A 103 7.48 23.46 8.97
C ILE A 103 7.75 23.17 7.50
N MET A 104 7.65 21.91 7.07
CA MET A 104 7.84 21.53 5.67
C MET A 104 6.73 22.03 4.75
N LEU A 105 5.51 22.22 5.24
CA LEU A 105 4.41 22.75 4.45
C LEU A 105 4.52 24.26 4.24
N ASN A 106 5.28 24.96 5.10
CA ASN A 106 5.47 26.40 5.00
C ASN A 106 6.19 26.77 3.69
N PRO A 107 5.58 27.56 2.79
CA PRO A 107 6.14 27.90 1.49
C PRO A 107 7.48 28.65 1.59
N LYS A 108 7.72 29.40 2.68
CA LYS A 108 8.99 30.10 2.91
C LYS A 108 10.14 29.12 3.13
N VAL A 109 9.90 28.07 3.92
CA VAL A 109 10.88 27.01 4.20
C VAL A 109 11.12 26.19 2.94
N ARG A 110 10.06 25.87 2.18
CA ARG A 110 10.18 25.17 0.90
C ARG A 110 10.97 25.96 -0.14
N ALA A 111 10.75 27.27 -0.21
CA ALA A 111 11.49 28.17 -1.11
C ALA A 111 12.97 28.25 -0.71
N ALA A 112 13.26 28.37 0.59
CA ALA A 112 14.64 28.35 1.11
C ALA A 112 15.35 27.02 0.78
N LEU A 113 14.63 25.89 0.88
CA LEU A 113 15.14 24.55 0.57
C LEU A 113 15.05 24.16 -0.92
N LYS A 114 14.62 25.07 -1.81
CA LYS A 114 14.44 24.84 -3.26
C LYS A 114 13.55 23.62 -3.59
N ILE A 115 12.57 23.31 -2.74
CA ILE A 115 11.66 22.19 -2.95
C ILE A 115 10.55 22.63 -3.94
N PRO A 116 10.34 21.92 -5.08
CA PRO A 116 9.33 22.30 -6.06
C PRO A 116 7.92 22.29 -5.45
N PRO A 117 7.00 23.17 -5.90
CA PRO A 117 5.63 23.23 -5.41
C PRO A 117 4.89 21.91 -5.68
N THR A 118 4.04 21.51 -4.73
CA THR A 118 3.24 20.29 -4.86
C THR A 118 2.17 20.51 -5.91
N ILE A 119 2.11 19.63 -6.92
CA ILE A 119 1.11 19.66 -8.00
C ILE A 119 -0.29 19.62 -7.36
N PRO A 120 -1.23 20.52 -7.73
CA PRO A 120 -2.58 20.49 -7.20
C PRO A 120 -3.22 19.13 -7.53
N LYS A 121 -3.74 18.45 -6.50
CA LYS A 121 -4.44 17.17 -6.65
C LYS A 121 -5.61 17.37 -7.62
N ALA A 122 -5.63 16.63 -8.72
CA ALA A 122 -6.70 16.69 -9.71
C ALA A 122 -8.06 16.51 -9.01
N LYS A 123 -9.00 17.41 -9.29
CA LYS A 123 -10.34 17.43 -8.70
C LYS A 123 -11.11 16.22 -9.23
N GLY A 124 -11.03 15.10 -8.50
CA GLY A 124 -11.73 13.86 -8.86
C GLY A 124 -13.22 14.11 -9.00
N GLU A 125 -13.77 13.78 -10.16
CA GLU A 125 -15.19 13.86 -10.47
C GLU A 125 -15.99 13.10 -9.41
N LYS A 126 -17.05 13.72 -8.86
CA LYS A 126 -17.89 13.13 -7.82
C LYS A 126 -18.80 12.06 -8.45
N ARG A 127 -18.23 10.92 -8.84
CA ARG A 127 -19.01 9.77 -9.29
C ARG A 127 -19.58 9.04 -8.07
N GLY A 128 -20.84 8.63 -8.15
CA GLY A 128 -21.50 7.88 -7.07
C GLY A 128 -20.74 6.60 -6.75
N ILE A 129 -20.60 6.28 -5.45
CA ILE A 129 -19.79 5.15 -4.95
C ILE A 129 -20.21 3.83 -5.62
N PHE A 130 -21.52 3.62 -5.82
CA PHE A 130 -22.04 2.41 -6.47
C PHE A 130 -21.52 2.25 -7.91
N ASN A 131 -21.63 3.30 -8.72
CA ASN A 131 -21.17 3.30 -10.12
C ASN A 131 -19.65 3.15 -10.21
N ALA A 132 -18.93 3.74 -9.25
CA ALA A 132 -17.47 3.69 -9.24
C ALA A 132 -16.95 2.29 -8.83
N VAL A 133 -17.67 1.60 -7.93
CA VAL A 133 -17.38 0.20 -7.57
C VAL A 133 -17.72 -0.74 -8.72
N THR A 134 -18.88 -0.60 -9.37
CA THR A 134 -19.27 -1.47 -10.49
C THR A 134 -18.31 -1.34 -11.67
N GLN A 135 -17.89 -0.11 -12.01
CA GLN A 135 -16.86 0.14 -13.02
C GLN A 135 -15.51 -0.47 -12.64
N SER A 136 -15.09 -0.33 -11.36
CA SER A 136 -13.84 -0.95 -10.90
C SER A 136 -13.88 -2.48 -11.04
N TRP A 137 -15.03 -3.10 -10.76
CA TRP A 137 -15.20 -4.55 -10.92
C TRP A 137 -15.16 -4.99 -12.39
N THR A 138 -15.69 -4.20 -13.32
CA THR A 138 -15.58 -4.50 -14.75
C THR A 138 -14.16 -4.31 -15.27
N ASP A 139 -13.47 -3.27 -14.83
CA ASP A 139 -12.08 -2.98 -15.23
C ASP A 139 -11.13 -4.08 -14.73
N ILE A 140 -11.31 -4.49 -13.47
CA ILE A 140 -10.57 -5.61 -12.87
C ILE A 140 -10.82 -6.88 -13.68
N LYS A 141 -12.09 -7.25 -13.93
CA LYS A 141 -12.42 -8.45 -14.73
C LYS A 141 -11.79 -8.41 -16.12
N GLY A 142 -11.79 -7.25 -16.78
CA GLY A 142 -11.12 -7.03 -18.05
C GLY A 142 -9.62 -7.28 -17.96
N ALA A 143 -8.95 -6.66 -16.99
CA ALA A 143 -7.51 -6.84 -16.76
C ALA A 143 -7.12 -8.30 -16.46
N TRP A 144 -7.93 -9.02 -15.67
CA TRP A 144 -7.70 -10.45 -15.41
C TRP A 144 -7.83 -11.29 -16.67
N LYS A 145 -8.85 -11.03 -17.50
CA LYS A 145 -9.04 -11.74 -18.77
C LYS A 145 -7.85 -11.55 -19.71
N THR A 146 -7.39 -10.31 -19.87
CA THR A 146 -6.22 -9.99 -20.72
C THR A 146 -4.95 -10.61 -20.17
N THR A 147 -4.73 -10.54 -18.86
CA THR A 147 -3.54 -11.14 -18.22
C THR A 147 -3.51 -12.66 -18.37
N LEU A 148 -4.67 -13.32 -18.30
CA LEU A 148 -4.79 -14.77 -18.53
C LEU A 148 -4.51 -15.11 -19.99
N GLN A 149 -5.01 -14.31 -20.93
CA GLN A 149 -4.75 -14.46 -22.36
C GLN A 149 -3.25 -14.30 -22.68
N ASP A 150 -2.60 -13.28 -22.12
CA ASP A 150 -1.16 -13.05 -22.28
C ASP A 150 -0.34 -14.20 -21.69
N ARG A 151 -0.74 -14.71 -20.51
CA ARG A 151 -0.08 -15.87 -19.91
C ARG A 151 -0.25 -17.12 -20.77
N ALA A 152 -1.41 -17.32 -21.40
CA ALA A 152 -1.63 -18.42 -22.32
C ALA A 152 -0.77 -18.28 -23.59
N ALA A 153 -0.69 -17.09 -24.18
CA ALA A 153 0.14 -16.80 -25.35
C ALA A 153 1.64 -17.03 -25.08
N ARG A 154 2.14 -16.59 -23.90
CA ARG A 154 3.55 -16.82 -23.50
C ARG A 154 3.89 -18.29 -23.31
N LYS A 155 2.96 -19.11 -22.81
CA LYS A 155 3.21 -20.56 -22.69
C LYS A 155 3.41 -21.20 -24.06
N ILE A 156 2.58 -20.83 -25.02
CA ILE A 156 2.67 -21.32 -26.39
C ILE A 156 3.99 -20.88 -27.04
N SER A 157 4.38 -19.61 -26.92
CA SER A 157 5.66 -19.14 -27.47
C SER A 157 6.86 -19.84 -26.85
N ASN A 158 6.85 -20.05 -25.53
CA ASN A 158 7.94 -20.74 -24.84
C ASN A 158 8.03 -22.21 -25.26
N GLU A 159 6.89 -22.87 -25.50
CA GLU A 159 6.87 -24.24 -26.01
C GLU A 159 7.50 -24.34 -27.39
N TYR A 160 7.16 -23.41 -28.29
CA TYR A 160 7.81 -23.32 -29.60
C TYR A 160 9.31 -23.11 -29.48
N LEU A 161 9.76 -22.18 -28.63
CA LEU A 161 11.20 -21.92 -28.43
C LEU A 161 11.94 -23.17 -27.92
N ASN A 162 11.38 -23.86 -26.93
CA ASN A 162 11.94 -25.10 -26.42
C ASN A 162 11.99 -26.20 -27.51
N GLN A 163 10.97 -26.26 -28.37
CA GLN A 163 10.94 -27.20 -29.49
C GLN A 163 11.99 -26.85 -30.55
N PHE A 164 12.17 -25.57 -30.88
CA PHE A 164 13.21 -25.08 -31.78
C PHE A 164 14.61 -25.40 -31.24
N GLU A 165 14.85 -25.15 -29.95
CA GLU A 165 16.13 -25.45 -29.29
C GLU A 165 16.43 -26.95 -29.31
N ARG A 166 15.46 -27.79 -28.96
CA ARG A 166 15.61 -29.27 -29.04
C ARG A 166 15.86 -29.77 -30.46
N SER A 167 15.25 -29.12 -31.45
CA SER A 167 15.40 -29.47 -32.87
C SER A 167 16.77 -29.09 -33.42
N GLY A 168 17.46 -28.10 -32.82
CA GLY A 168 18.83 -27.71 -33.16
C GLY A 168 19.92 -28.60 -32.54
N VAL A 169 19.65 -29.24 -31.41
CA VAL A 169 20.62 -30.08 -30.65
C VAL A 169 20.48 -31.58 -30.96
N GLY A 170 19.49 -31.96 -31.78
CA GLY A 170 19.26 -33.35 -32.16
C GLY A 170 20.25 -33.90 -33.21
N PRO A 171 20.51 -35.21 -33.24
CA PRO A 171 21.32 -35.83 -34.29
C PRO A 171 20.66 -35.64 -35.67
N LEU A 172 21.47 -35.28 -36.68
CA LEU A 172 21.01 -34.99 -38.04
C LEU A 172 20.15 -36.15 -38.59
N ARG A 173 18.87 -35.87 -38.87
CA ARG A 173 17.97 -36.82 -39.51
C ARG A 173 18.25 -36.82 -41.01
N LYS A 174 18.48 -38.00 -41.59
CA LYS A 174 18.62 -38.15 -43.05
C LYS A 174 17.27 -37.84 -43.70
N THR A 175 17.13 -36.65 -44.26
CA THR A 175 16.00 -36.28 -45.12
C THR A 175 16.29 -36.75 -46.54
N TYR A 176 15.31 -37.41 -47.16
CA TYR A 176 15.39 -37.82 -48.56
C TYR A 176 14.77 -36.73 -49.44
N ASP A 177 15.36 -36.47 -50.60
CA ASP A 177 14.87 -35.50 -51.57
C ASP A 177 13.59 -35.99 -52.29
N TYR A 178 13.33 -37.29 -52.24
CA TYR A 178 12.10 -37.90 -52.75
C TYR A 178 11.22 -38.39 -51.59
N ASP A 179 9.90 -38.33 -51.76
CA ASP A 179 8.92 -38.82 -50.79
C ASP A 179 8.93 -40.36 -50.72
N PRO A 180 9.44 -40.96 -49.63
CA PRO A 180 9.56 -42.41 -49.50
C PRO A 180 8.22 -43.12 -49.27
N THR A 181 7.13 -42.38 -49.03
CA THR A 181 5.79 -42.96 -48.81
C THR A 181 4.99 -43.16 -50.11
N ARG A 182 5.47 -42.59 -51.23
CA ARG A 182 4.78 -42.64 -52.51
C ARG A 182 5.06 -43.99 -53.22
N LYS A 183 4.12 -44.92 -53.15
CA LYS A 183 4.22 -46.21 -53.87
C LYS A 183 4.05 -46.00 -55.38
N ASN A 184 5.08 -46.39 -56.14
CA ASN A 184 5.15 -46.24 -57.58
C ASN A 184 4.21 -47.24 -58.28
N THR A 185 2.99 -46.82 -58.63
CA THR A 185 2.06 -47.63 -59.44
C THR A 185 2.54 -47.71 -60.88
N LYS A 186 3.33 -48.75 -61.19
CA LYS A 186 3.67 -49.13 -62.57
C LYS A 186 2.39 -49.58 -63.31
N ARG A 187 1.97 -48.79 -64.29
CA ARG A 187 0.96 -49.15 -65.30
C ARG A 187 1.60 -50.17 -66.25
N LYS A 188 1.15 -51.43 -66.24
CA LYS A 188 1.50 -52.43 -67.27
C LYS A 188 0.71 -52.11 -68.54
N SER A 189 1.40 -52.06 -69.68
CA SER A 189 0.83 -51.94 -71.03
C SER A 189 0.11 -53.22 -71.43
#